data_AF-A0A939YP26-F1
#
_entry.id   AF-A0A939YP26-F1
#
_cell.length_a   1.000
_cell.length_b   1.000
_cell.length_c   1.000
_cell.angle_alpha   90.00
_cell.angle_beta   90.00
_cell.angle_gamma   90.00
#
_symmetry.space_group_name_H-M   'P 1'
#
loop_
_entity.id
_entity.type
_entity.pdbx_description
1 polymer ?
#
loop_
_entity_poly.entity_id
_entity_poly.type
_entity_poly.pdbx_seq_one_letter_code
_entity_poly.pdbx_strand_id
1 'polypeptide(L)'
;MQIIRYPSDEAVNEAVKNDTPLLAAIFTDRSAAVVCPMEEAGEHSILLMNAGYSGTDTERCFRILFDSQSASWSFVCPKDYKDIPDRQTALGEFYRDGLAVIPEFLTLMGYFTQIKIKNLTGEIWDF
;
A
#
# COMPACT_ATOMS: atom_id res chain seq x y z
N MET A 1 8.86 -0.69 -10.25
CA MET A 1 8.77 -0.27 -8.84
C MET A 1 10.03 -0.71 -8.08
N GLN A 2 10.69 0.22 -7.37
CA GLN A 2 11.78 -0.12 -6.44
C GLN A 2 11.21 -0.59 -5.09
N ILE A 3 11.74 -1.68 -4.53
CA ILE A 3 11.32 -2.15 -3.19
C ILE A 3 12.33 -1.66 -2.16
N ILE A 4 11.85 -0.89 -1.18
CA ILE A 4 12.63 -0.35 -0.06
C ILE A 4 12.22 -1.13 1.19
N ARG A 5 13.16 -1.89 1.74
CA ARG A 5 12.94 -2.76 2.90
C ARG A 5 13.42 -2.06 4.16
N TYR A 6 12.53 -1.96 5.15
CA TYR A 6 12.78 -1.30 6.42
C TYR A 6 12.51 -2.25 7.59
N PRO A 7 13.28 -2.21 8.69
CA PRO A 7 14.50 -1.40 8.87
C PRO A 7 15.71 -1.91 8.08
N SER A 8 15.69 -3.17 7.64
CA SER A 8 16.72 -3.76 6.81
C SER A 8 16.16 -4.92 5.98
N ASP A 9 16.96 -5.42 5.04
CA ASP A 9 16.61 -6.61 4.26
C ASP A 9 16.43 -7.84 5.16
N GLU A 10 17.25 -7.99 6.21
CA GLU A 10 17.20 -9.10 7.15
C GLU A 10 15.86 -9.13 7.90
N ALA A 11 15.43 -8.00 8.45
CA ALA A 11 14.17 -7.93 9.21
C ALA A 11 12.96 -8.30 8.33
N VAL A 12 12.92 -7.79 7.10
CA VAL A 12 11.85 -8.15 6.16
C VAL A 12 11.94 -9.63 5.75
N ASN A 13 13.15 -10.15 5.49
CA ASN A 13 13.33 -11.57 5.14
C ASN A 13 12.93 -12.51 6.29
N GLU A 14 13.20 -12.15 7.53
CA GLU A 14 12.75 -12.91 8.71
C GLU A 14 11.23 -12.91 8.83
N ALA A 15 10.59 -11.76 8.65
CA ALA A 15 9.13 -11.67 8.64
C ALA A 15 8.51 -12.51 7.52
N VAL A 16 9.08 -12.47 6.31
CA VAL A 16 8.66 -13.32 5.18
C VAL A 16 8.81 -14.81 5.54
N LYS A 17 9.96 -15.21 6.10
CA LYS A 17 10.24 -16.60 6.48
C LYS A 17 9.28 -17.13 7.54
N ASN A 18 8.91 -16.28 8.49
CA ASN A 18 8.02 -16.62 9.59
C ASN A 18 6.54 -16.38 9.27
N ASP A 19 6.22 -15.98 8.04
CA ASP A 19 4.88 -15.56 7.61
C ASP A 19 4.22 -14.55 8.55
N THR A 20 5.04 -13.61 9.04
CA THR A 20 4.57 -12.51 9.88
C THR A 20 3.99 -11.40 8.98
N PRO A 21 2.86 -10.76 9.38
CA PRO A 21 2.27 -9.70 8.58
C PRO A 21 3.23 -8.56 8.28
N LEU A 22 3.22 -8.11 7.02
CA LEU A 22 4.01 -7.00 6.50
C LEU A 22 3.11 -5.81 6.19
N LEU A 23 3.57 -4.62 6.56
CA LEU A 23 3.00 -3.35 6.13
C LEU A 23 3.75 -2.86 4.90
N ALA A 24 3.03 -2.42 3.87
CA ALA A 24 3.62 -1.71 2.75
C ALA A 24 2.87 -0.43 2.37
N ALA A 25 3.64 0.61 2.10
CA ALA A 25 3.21 1.85 1.47
C ALA A 25 3.76 1.89 0.05
N ILE A 26 2.88 1.74 -0.94
CA ILE A 26 3.23 1.68 -2.36
C ILE A 26 2.90 3.01 -3.00
N PHE A 27 3.89 3.74 -3.51
CA PHE A 27 3.65 5.04 -4.14
C PHE A 27 2.75 4.90 -5.37
N THR A 28 1.78 5.78 -5.50
CA THR A 28 0.76 5.73 -6.57
C THR A 28 1.36 5.93 -7.97
N ASP A 29 2.52 6.56 -8.07
CA ASP A 29 3.30 6.74 -9.30
C ASP A 29 4.16 5.52 -9.69
N ARG A 30 4.10 4.44 -8.91
CA ARG A 30 4.86 3.19 -9.10
C ARG A 30 6.38 3.33 -8.98
N SER A 31 6.88 4.46 -8.49
CA SER A 31 8.32 4.71 -8.33
C SER A 31 8.93 3.73 -7.33
N ALA A 32 8.33 3.64 -6.14
CA ALA A 32 8.80 2.80 -5.04
C ALA A 32 7.66 2.19 -4.22
N ALA A 33 8.01 1.21 -3.40
CA ALA A 33 7.21 0.73 -2.28
C ALA A 33 8.11 0.54 -1.06
N VAL A 34 7.68 1.07 0.08
CA VAL A 34 8.35 0.86 1.36
C VAL A 34 7.63 -0.26 2.09
N VAL A 35 8.36 -1.27 2.56
CA VAL A 35 7.82 -2.44 3.25
C VAL A 35 8.55 -2.69 4.57
N CYS A 36 7.80 -3.05 5.61
CA CYS A 36 8.36 -3.46 6.91
C CYS A 36 7.51 -4.55 7.58
N PRO A 37 8.05 -5.28 8.56
CA PRO A 37 7.25 -6.07 9.49
C PRO A 37 6.21 -5.20 10.21
N MET A 38 5.00 -5.71 10.43
CA MET A 38 3.93 -4.95 11.08
C MET A 38 4.31 -4.47 12.48
N GLU A 39 5.05 -5.29 13.23
CA GLU A 39 5.50 -4.98 14.60
C GLU A 39 6.45 -3.78 14.66
N GLU A 40 7.14 -3.46 13.57
CA GLU A 40 8.14 -2.37 13.56
C GLU A 40 7.55 -0.98 13.45
N ALA A 41 6.45 -0.83 12.71
CA ALA A 41 5.84 0.48 12.46
C ALA A 41 4.42 0.60 13.04
N GLY A 42 3.65 -0.49 13.09
CA GLY A 42 2.23 -0.49 13.47
C GLY A 42 1.30 0.22 12.46
N GLU A 43 1.74 1.32 11.86
CA GLU A 43 0.99 2.16 10.94
C GLU A 43 1.84 2.60 9.74
N HIS A 44 1.20 2.79 8.57
CA HIS A 44 1.87 3.26 7.35
C HIS A 44 2.49 4.65 7.46
N SER A 45 1.88 5.52 8.28
CA SER A 45 2.39 6.87 8.57
C SER A 45 3.75 6.80 9.27
N ILE A 46 3.85 5.96 10.31
CA ILE A 46 5.09 5.73 11.06
C ILE A 46 6.14 5.07 10.18
N LEU A 47 5.76 4.08 9.36
CA LEU A 47 6.66 3.44 8.39
C LEU A 47 7.32 4.47 7.48
N LEU A 48 6.52 5.33 6.85
CA LEU A 48 7.03 6.34 5.93
C LEU A 48 7.93 7.36 6.64
N MET A 49 7.55 7.84 7.83
CA MET A 49 8.41 8.73 8.62
C MET A 49 9.75 8.09 8.97
N ASN A 50 9.74 6.83 9.41
CA ASN A 50 10.96 6.08 9.76
C ASN A 50 11.85 5.82 8.54
N ALA A 51 11.25 5.65 7.36
CA ALA A 51 11.97 5.52 6.10
C ALA A 51 12.43 6.87 5.49
N GLY A 52 12.24 7.98 6.21
CA GLY A 52 12.70 9.32 5.80
C GLY A 52 11.73 10.09 4.91
N TYR A 53 10.49 9.63 4.75
CA TYR A 53 9.44 10.31 4.01
C TYR A 53 8.62 11.24 4.89
N SER A 54 8.00 12.22 4.27
CA SER A 54 7.19 13.23 4.95
C SER A 54 5.75 12.74 5.20
N GLY A 55 5.03 13.42 6.10
CA GLY A 55 3.61 13.14 6.34
C GLY A 55 2.74 13.28 5.07
N THR A 56 3.09 14.17 4.15
CA THR A 56 2.37 14.33 2.86
C THR A 56 2.57 13.15 1.91
N ASP A 57 3.67 12.41 2.03
CA ASP A 57 3.91 11.20 1.23
C ASP A 57 2.96 10.05 1.62
N THR A 58 2.45 10.06 2.86
CA THR A 58 1.49 9.05 3.37
C THR A 58 0.14 9.12 2.66
N GLU A 59 -0.19 10.26 2.06
CA GLU A 59 -1.38 10.42 1.22
C GLU A 59 -1.13 9.87 -0.18
N ARG A 60 0.10 9.90 -0.69
CA ARG A 60 0.44 9.48 -2.07
C ARG A 60 0.76 7.99 -2.21
N CYS A 61 0.25 7.16 -1.31
CA CYS A 61 0.53 5.74 -1.29
C CYS A 61 -0.73 4.88 -1.18
N PHE A 62 -0.74 3.74 -1.85
CA PHE A 62 -1.59 2.61 -1.49
C PHE A 62 -1.05 1.97 -0.22
N ARG A 63 -1.94 1.80 0.77
CA ARG A 63 -1.59 1.28 2.09
C ARG A 63 -2.10 -0.14 2.22
N ILE A 64 -1.18 -1.09 2.27
CA ILE A 64 -1.54 -2.50 2.37
C ILE A 64 -0.92 -3.17 3.60
N LEU A 65 -1.63 -4.16 4.12
CA LEU A 65 -1.15 -5.12 5.13
C LEU A 65 -1.31 -6.51 4.51
N PHE A 66 -0.28 -7.33 4.51
CA PHE A 66 -0.32 -8.62 3.83
C PHE A 66 0.55 -9.69 4.50
N ASP A 67 0.17 -10.94 4.28
CA ASP A 67 0.90 -12.17 4.63
C ASP A 67 0.62 -13.24 3.54
N SER A 68 1.05 -14.48 3.75
CA SER A 68 0.84 -15.56 2.78
C SER A 68 -0.63 -15.87 2.50
N GLN A 69 -1.52 -15.53 3.43
CA GLN A 69 -2.93 -15.91 3.41
C GLN A 69 -3.85 -14.81 2.90
N SER A 70 -3.52 -13.54 3.17
CA SER A 70 -4.36 -12.40 2.79
C SER A 70 -3.56 -11.14 2.53
N ALA A 71 -4.07 -10.31 1.61
CA ALA A 71 -3.70 -8.91 1.52
C ALA A 71 -4.92 -8.03 1.83
N SER A 72 -4.72 -6.96 2.57
CA SER A 72 -5.74 -5.96 2.90
C SER A 72 -5.29 -4.60 2.42
N TRP A 73 -6.03 -4.01 1.51
CA TRP A 73 -5.83 -2.64 1.06
C TRP A 73 -6.75 -1.69 1.83
N SER A 74 -6.17 -0.76 2.59
CA SER A 74 -6.90 0.35 3.19
C SER A 74 -7.17 1.42 2.13
N PHE A 75 -8.42 1.52 1.70
CA PHE A 75 -8.83 2.41 0.61
C PHE A 75 -8.93 3.86 1.11
N VAL A 76 -7.84 4.61 0.99
CA VAL A 76 -7.75 6.01 1.40
C VAL A 76 -7.29 6.84 0.20
N CYS A 77 -8.24 7.23 -0.65
CA CYS A 77 -7.95 8.06 -1.81
C CYS A 77 -7.70 9.52 -1.38
N PRO A 78 -6.58 10.14 -1.77
CA PRO A 78 -6.29 11.56 -1.54
C PRO A 78 -7.37 12.47 -2.11
N LYS A 79 -7.47 13.68 -1.56
CA LYS A 79 -8.39 14.71 -2.04
C LYS A 79 -7.96 15.29 -3.38
N ASP A 80 -6.65 15.37 -3.62
CA ASP A 80 -5.99 15.91 -4.80
C ASP A 80 -5.49 14.80 -5.74
N TYR A 81 -6.09 13.60 -5.67
CA TYR A 81 -5.61 12.46 -6.45
C TYR A 81 -5.63 12.76 -7.96
N LYS A 82 -4.43 12.80 -8.56
CA LYS A 82 -4.17 13.18 -9.96
C LYS A 82 -4.78 14.54 -10.36
N ASP A 83 -4.96 15.46 -9.41
CA ASP A 83 -5.61 16.76 -9.61
C ASP A 83 -7.02 16.67 -10.22
N ILE A 84 -7.71 15.53 -10.05
CA ILE A 84 -9.06 15.31 -10.59
C ILE A 84 -10.08 16.03 -9.68
N PRO A 85 -10.80 17.05 -10.16
CA PRO A 85 -11.72 17.82 -9.32
C PRO A 85 -12.99 17.04 -8.92
N ASP A 86 -13.46 16.15 -9.81
CA ASP A 86 -14.63 15.34 -9.56
C ASP A 86 -14.28 14.15 -8.63
N ARG A 87 -14.91 14.12 -7.45
CA ARG A 87 -14.58 13.14 -6.41
C ARG A 87 -14.86 11.71 -6.86
N GLN A 88 -15.95 11.46 -7.57
CA GLN A 88 -16.31 10.12 -8.02
C GLN A 88 -15.31 9.58 -9.04
N THR A 89 -14.94 10.43 -10.00
CA THR A 89 -13.91 10.13 -10.99
C THR A 89 -12.57 9.85 -10.32
N ALA A 90 -12.17 10.66 -9.34
CA ALA A 90 -10.93 10.44 -8.58
C ALA A 90 -10.95 9.09 -7.82
N LEU A 91 -12.07 8.76 -7.18
CA LEU A 91 -12.26 7.47 -6.49
C LEU A 91 -12.16 6.27 -7.44
N GLY A 92 -12.81 6.35 -8.60
CA GLY A 92 -12.78 5.30 -9.62
C GLY A 92 -11.38 5.12 -10.24
N GLU A 93 -10.67 6.22 -10.50
CA GLU A 93 -9.27 6.17 -10.95
C GLU A 93 -8.35 5.56 -9.89
N PHE A 94 -8.47 5.98 -8.62
CA PHE A 94 -7.68 5.44 -7.52
C PHE A 94 -7.91 3.94 -7.34
N TYR A 95 -9.18 3.51 -7.47
CA TYR A 95 -9.55 2.10 -7.48
C TYR A 95 -8.86 1.31 -8.59
N ARG A 96 -8.96 1.78 -9.85
CA ARG A 96 -8.35 1.14 -11.01
C ARG A 96 -6.83 1.06 -10.90
N ASP A 97 -6.19 2.14 -10.48
CA ASP A 97 -4.74 2.18 -10.30
C ASP A 97 -4.30 1.23 -9.19
N GLY A 98 -4.99 1.20 -8.05
CA GLY A 98 -4.67 0.25 -6.98
C GLY A 98 -4.81 -1.20 -7.42
N LEU A 99 -5.85 -1.54 -8.20
CA LEU A 99 -6.01 -2.88 -8.79
C LEU A 99 -4.90 -3.26 -9.78
N ALA A 100 -4.24 -2.28 -10.41
CA ALA A 100 -3.11 -2.55 -11.29
C ALA A 100 -1.78 -2.64 -10.52
N VAL A 101 -1.57 -1.77 -9.55
CA VAL A 101 -0.27 -1.56 -8.87
C VAL A 101 -0.06 -2.54 -7.72
N ILE A 102 -1.10 -2.82 -6.92
CA ILE A 102 -0.96 -3.69 -5.74
C ILE A 102 -0.61 -5.13 -6.13
N PRO A 103 -1.26 -5.77 -7.14
CA PRO A 103 -0.86 -7.11 -7.57
C PRO A 103 0.56 -7.16 -8.15
N GLU A 104 0.99 -6.11 -8.85
CA GLU A 104 2.37 -5.97 -9.35
C GLU A 104 3.36 -6.02 -8.17
N PHE A 105 3.12 -5.21 -7.13
CA PHE A 105 3.92 -5.22 -5.90
C PHE A 105 3.93 -6.59 -5.21
N LEU A 106 2.76 -7.20 -5.00
CA LEU A 106 2.66 -8.50 -4.31
C LEU A 106 3.44 -9.59 -5.07
N THR A 107 3.36 -9.57 -6.40
CA THR A 107 4.13 -10.50 -7.26
C THR A 107 5.64 -10.29 -7.10
N LEU A 108 6.12 -9.04 -7.05
CA LEU A 108 7.53 -8.74 -6.79
C LEU A 108 8.00 -9.21 -5.41
N MET A 109 7.10 -9.23 -4.42
CA MET A 109 7.36 -9.77 -3.08
C MET A 109 7.18 -11.29 -3.00
N GLY A 110 6.71 -11.95 -4.06
CA GLY A 110 6.49 -13.41 -4.10
C GLY A 110 5.16 -13.87 -3.49
N TYR A 111 4.19 -12.98 -3.31
CA TYR A 111 2.88 -13.27 -2.72
C TYR A 111 1.78 -13.39 -3.78
N PHE A 112 1.00 -14.46 -3.68
CA PHE A 112 -0.16 -14.72 -4.54
C PHE A 112 -1.41 -14.88 -3.65
N THR A 113 -1.95 -13.76 -3.21
CA THR A 113 -3.05 -13.74 -2.23
C THR A 113 -4.21 -12.86 -2.68
N GLN A 114 -5.39 -13.14 -2.14
CA GLN A 114 -6.58 -12.34 -2.40
C GLN A 114 -6.44 -10.96 -1.73
N ILE A 115 -6.68 -9.91 -2.51
CA ILE A 115 -6.73 -8.53 -2.00
C ILE A 115 -8.14 -8.24 -1.51
N LYS A 116 -8.27 -7.97 -0.20
CA LYS A 116 -9.48 -7.47 0.44
C LYS A 116 -9.39 -5.95 0.53
N ILE A 117 -10.38 -5.24 0.03
CA ILE A 117 -10.41 -3.79 0.08
C ILE A 117 -11.23 -3.35 1.29
N LYS A 118 -10.63 -2.54 2.17
CA LYS A 118 -11.23 -2.01 3.40
C LYS A 118 -11.58 -0.54 3.21
N ASN A 119 -12.62 -0.08 3.92
CA ASN A 119 -13.12 1.30 3.87
C ASN A 119 -13.56 1.77 2.48
N LEU A 120 -13.98 0.81 1.66
CA LEU A 120 -14.58 1.08 0.36
C LEU A 120 -15.90 1.82 0.57
N THR A 121 -16.03 3.06 0.07
CA THR A 121 -17.29 3.82 0.15
C THR A 121 -18.30 3.29 -0.88
N GLY A 122 -19.60 3.47 -0.62
CA GLY A 122 -20.64 3.07 -1.59
C GLY A 122 -20.58 3.88 -2.89
N GLU A 123 -20.10 5.12 -2.79
CA GLU A 123 -19.89 6.09 -3.86
C GLU A 123 -19.17 5.54 -5.09
N ILE A 124 -18.24 4.61 -4.87
CA ILE A 124 -17.41 4.07 -5.93
C ILE A 124 -18.20 3.15 -6.85
N TRP A 125 -19.45 2.76 -6.54
CA TRP A 125 -20.28 1.89 -7.38
C TRP A 125 -21.30 2.66 -8.23
N ASP A 126 -21.35 3.98 -8.10
CA ASP A 126 -22.31 4.84 -8.81
C ASP A 126 -21.80 5.29 -10.20
N PHE A 127 -20.85 4.53 -10.78
CA PHE A 127 -20.24 4.81 -12.09
C PHE A 127 -21.09 4.39 -13.30
#